data_AF-G6Y445-F1
#
_entry.id   AF-G6Y445-F1
#
_cell.length_a   1.000
_cell.length_b   1.000
_cell.length_c   1.000
_cell.angle_alpha   90.00
_cell.angle_beta   90.00
_cell.angle_gamma   90.00
#
_symmetry.space_group_name_H-M   'P 1'
#
loop_
_entity.id
_entity.type
_entity.pdbx_description
1 polymer ?
#
loop_
_entity_poly.entity_id
_entity_poly.type
_entity_poly.pdbx_seq_one_letter_code
_entity_poly.pdbx_strand_id
1 'polypeptide(L)'
;MGISTPKERATFSIAADIKSRLEDEVPKSERSRFVEKAIDQALRAVAVNRLKKMLDELPRESIGKGESTTDFLRRQRMKWDGRPLDVLEGTKK
;
A
#
# COMPACT_ATOMS: atom_id res chain seq x y z
N MET A 1 -15.37 -4.55 -24.64
CA MET A 1 -15.01 -3.15 -24.98
C MET A 1 -14.24 -2.58 -23.80
N GLY A 2 -12.94 -2.31 -23.96
CA GLY A 2 -12.08 -1.81 -22.89
C GLY A 2 -12.29 -0.32 -22.68
N ILE A 3 -12.66 0.06 -21.45
CA ILE A 3 -12.91 1.45 -21.08
C ILE A 3 -11.54 2.15 -21.07
N SER A 4 -11.19 2.89 -22.13
CA SER A 4 -10.00 3.74 -22.11
C SER A 4 -10.31 4.92 -21.19
N THR A 5 -9.82 4.87 -19.96
CA THR A 5 -9.84 6.03 -19.07
C THR A 5 -9.17 7.21 -19.78
N PRO A 6 -9.74 8.43 -19.71
CA PRO A 6 -9.14 9.60 -20.33
C PRO A 6 -7.74 9.81 -19.75
N LYS A 7 -6.74 9.90 -20.63
CA LYS A 7 -5.35 10.15 -20.21
C LYS A 7 -5.22 11.61 -19.79
N GLU A 8 -4.92 11.83 -18.52
CA GLU A 8 -4.59 13.16 -18.01
C GLU A 8 -3.19 13.58 -18.48
N ARG A 9 -3.07 14.82 -18.94
CA ARG A 9 -1.79 15.39 -19.38
C ARG A 9 -1.06 15.96 -18.17
N ALA A 10 0.13 15.43 -17.90
CA ALA A 10 1.06 15.99 -16.94
C ALA A 10 2.36 16.42 -17.65
N THR A 11 2.82 17.62 -17.35
CA THR A 11 4.08 18.17 -17.85
C THR A 11 5.17 17.94 -16.81
N PHE A 12 6.17 17.13 -17.15
CA PHE A 12 7.32 16.87 -16.29
C PHE A 12 8.59 17.44 -16.91
N SER A 13 9.40 18.11 -16.10
CA SER A 13 10.75 18.51 -16.50
C SER A 13 11.69 17.33 -16.27
N ILE A 14 12.43 16.95 -17.30
CA ILE A 14 13.39 15.84 -17.28
C ILE A 14 14.77 16.41 -17.62
N ALA A 15 15.82 15.92 -16.96
CA ALA A 15 17.20 16.31 -17.25
C ALA A 15 17.56 16.04 -18.72
N ALA A 16 18.36 16.91 -19.33
CA ALA A 16 18.72 16.84 -20.75
C ALA A 16 19.38 15.50 -21.13
N ASP A 17 20.20 14.95 -20.23
CA ASP A 17 20.92 13.68 -20.43
C ASP A 17 20.00 12.46 -20.42
N ILE A 18 18.88 12.54 -19.69
CA ILE A 18 17.88 11.47 -19.64
C ILE A 18 16.97 11.58 -20.87
N LYS A 19 16.69 12.80 -21.32
CA LYS A 19 15.94 13.04 -22.54
C LYS A 19 16.69 12.44 -23.73
N SER A 20 17.98 12.76 -23.93
CA SER A 20 18.75 12.22 -25.06
C SER A 20 18.73 10.69 -25.11
N ARG A 21 19.00 10.02 -23.98
CA ARG A 21 18.93 8.55 -23.88
C ARG A 21 17.54 8.00 -24.19
N LEU A 22 16.48 8.65 -23.72
CA LEU A 22 15.10 8.27 -24.03
C LEU A 22 14.77 8.47 -25.52
N GLU A 23 15.38 9.46 -26.17
CA GLU A 23 15.19 9.70 -27.60
C GLU A 23 15.93 8.68 -28.47
N ASP A 24 17.08 8.20 -28.01
CA ASP A 24 17.93 7.22 -28.69
C ASP A 24 17.38 5.79 -28.55
N GLU A 25 16.88 5.41 -27.37
CA GLU A 25 16.40 4.04 -27.11
C GLU A 25 14.92 3.82 -27.45
N VAL A 26 14.09 4.87 -27.42
CA VAL A 26 12.63 4.72 -27.54
C VAL A 26 12.05 5.53 -28.71
N PRO A 27 11.38 4.86 -29.68
CA PRO A 27 10.69 5.52 -30.78
C PRO A 27 9.66 6.55 -30.29
N LYS A 28 9.52 7.68 -30.99
CA LYS A 28 8.61 8.80 -30.60
C LYS A 28 7.17 8.37 -30.28
N SER A 29 6.66 7.34 -30.97
CA SER A 29 5.32 6.78 -30.76
C SER A 29 5.13 6.07 -29.42
N GLU A 30 6.20 5.58 -28.80
CA GLU A 30 6.15 4.75 -27.59
C GLU A 30 6.66 5.45 -26.33
N ARG A 31 7.25 6.65 -26.46
CA ARG A 31 7.80 7.41 -25.32
C ARG A 31 6.79 7.63 -24.20
N SER A 32 5.54 7.94 -24.55
CA SER A 32 4.47 8.12 -23.55
C SER A 32 4.16 6.82 -22.80
N ARG A 33 4.14 5.68 -23.50
CA ARG A 33 3.94 4.35 -22.89
C ARG A 33 5.13 3.92 -22.04
N PHE A 34 6.35 4.25 -22.46
CA PHE A 34 7.56 3.96 -21.71
C PHE A 34 7.58 4.72 -20.38
N VAL A 35 7.29 6.03 -20.41
CA VAL A 35 7.20 6.86 -19.20
C VAL A 35 6.08 6.35 -18.27
N GLU A 36 4.92 6.00 -18.82
CA GLU A 36 3.80 5.43 -18.06
C GLU A 36 4.20 4.13 -17.34
N LYS A 37 4.88 3.21 -18.02
CA LYS A 37 5.40 1.96 -17.42
C LYS A 37 6.49 2.22 -16.38
N ALA A 38 7.42 3.13 -16.66
CA ALA A 38 8.50 3.47 -15.73
C ALA A 38 7.94 4.06 -14.43
N ILE A 39 6.92 4.92 -14.52
CA ILE A 39 6.22 5.47 -13.35
C ILE A 39 5.50 4.36 -12.58
N ASP A 40 4.78 3.45 -13.24
CA ASP A 40 4.11 2.33 -12.55
C ASP A 40 5.12 1.44 -11.81
N GLN A 41 6.25 1.11 -12.44
CA GLN A 41 7.32 0.34 -11.81
C GLN A 41 7.93 1.07 -10.60
N ALA A 42 8.19 2.37 -10.72
CA ALA A 42 8.71 3.17 -9.62
C ALA A 42 7.73 3.22 -8.44
N LEU A 43 6.43 3.43 -8.71
CA LEU A 43 5.39 3.43 -7.68
C LEU A 43 5.28 2.07 -6.97
N ARG A 44 5.36 0.96 -7.72
CA ARG A 44 5.39 -0.38 -7.14
C ARG A 44 6.61 -0.59 -6.24
N ALA A 45 7.79 -0.15 -6.66
CA ALA A 45 9.00 -0.25 -5.83
C ALA A 45 8.86 0.55 -4.52
N VAL A 46 8.28 1.75 -4.59
CA VAL A 46 7.98 2.56 -3.39
C VAL A 46 7.00 1.83 -2.46
N ALA A 47 5.94 1.23 -3.01
CA ALA A 47 4.96 0.47 -2.23
C ALA A 47 5.59 -0.75 -1.55
N VAL A 48 6.46 -1.50 -2.26
CA VAL A 48 7.19 -2.64 -1.70
C VAL A 48 8.10 -2.19 -0.56
N ASN A 49 8.83 -1.08 -0.72
CA ASN A 49 9.69 -0.56 0.34
C ASN A 49 8.90 -0.08 1.55
N ARG A 50 7.74 0.56 1.35
CA ARG A 50 6.83 0.92 2.44
C ARG A 50 6.33 -0.32 3.18
N LEU A 51 5.93 -1.36 2.45
CA LEU A 51 5.47 -2.62 3.05
C LEU A 51 6.58 -3.29 3.86
N LYS A 52 7.79 -3.39 3.31
CA LYS A 52 8.95 -3.94 4.04
C LYS A 52 9.21 -3.18 5.33
N LYS A 53 9.21 -1.84 5.26
CA LYS A 53 9.38 -1.00 6.43
C LYS A 53 8.28 -1.24 7.48
N MET A 54 7.02 -1.37 7.06
CA MET A 54 5.92 -1.72 7.97
C MET A 54 6.08 -3.10 8.60
N LEU A 55 6.60 -4.09 7.85
CA LEU A 55 6.87 -5.42 8.38
C LEU A 55 8.05 -5.44 9.36
N ASP A 56 9.08 -4.62 9.10
CA ASP A 56 10.24 -4.47 9.99
C ASP A 56 9.88 -3.71 11.27
N GLU A 57 8.99 -2.71 11.17
CA GLU A 57 8.47 -1.93 12.29
C GLU A 57 7.33 -2.63 13.04
N LEU A 58 6.79 -3.72 12.48
CA LEU A 58 5.74 -4.48 13.16
C LEU A 58 6.33 -5.05 14.45
N PRO A 59 5.80 -4.65 15.63
CA PRO A 59 6.31 -5.18 16.87
C PRO A 59 6.13 -6.69 16.82
N ARG A 60 7.27 -7.41 16.80
CA ARG A 60 7.32 -8.84 17.08
C ARG A 60 7.06 -9.00 18.57
N GLU A 61 5.89 -8.61 19.04
CA GLU A 61 5.37 -9.14 20.28
C GLU A 61 5.37 -10.64 20.02
N SER A 62 6.30 -11.34 20.66
CA SER A 62 6.22 -12.77 20.83
C SER A 62 4.79 -12.98 21.30
N ILE A 63 3.95 -13.59 20.46
CA ILE A 63 2.63 -14.04 20.86
C ILE A 63 2.92 -14.86 22.09
N GLY A 64 2.69 -14.26 23.26
CA GLY A 64 3.03 -14.86 24.53
C GLY A 64 2.33 -16.20 24.50
N LYS A 65 3.10 -17.29 24.65
CA LYS A 65 2.59 -18.65 24.59
C LYS A 65 1.24 -18.70 25.33
N GLY A 66 0.13 -18.82 24.58
CA GLY A 66 -1.17 -19.13 25.17
C GLY A 66 -2.33 -18.15 24.96
N GLU A 67 -2.21 -17.01 24.26
CA GLU A 67 -3.43 -16.25 23.94
C GLU A 67 -4.19 -16.92 22.77
N SER A 68 -5.36 -17.51 23.07
CA SER A 68 -6.23 -18.09 22.04
C SER A 68 -6.67 -16.99 21.08
N THR A 69 -6.71 -17.29 19.78
CA THR A 69 -7.21 -16.38 18.74
C THR A 69 -8.60 -15.81 19.09
N THR A 70 -9.42 -16.58 19.80
CA THR A 70 -10.74 -16.15 20.28
C THR A 70 -10.66 -15.06 21.34
N ASP A 71 -9.68 -15.12 22.24
CA ASP A 71 -9.51 -14.16 23.33
C ASP A 71 -8.95 -12.84 22.82
N PHE A 72 -8.03 -12.90 21.85
CA PHE A 72 -7.55 -11.73 21.13
C PHE A 72 -8.69 -11.00 20.40
N LEU A 73 -9.51 -11.74 19.64
CA LEU A 73 -10.65 -11.18 18.92
C LEU A 73 -11.72 -10.61 19.87
N ARG A 74 -11.97 -11.28 21.00
CA ARG A 74 -12.87 -10.75 22.06
C ARG A 74 -12.35 -9.43 22.62
N ARG A 75 -11.04 -9.32 22.90
CA ARG A 75 -10.42 -8.08 23.40
C ARG A 75 -10.46 -6.95 22.36
N GLN A 76 -10.22 -7.24 21.09
CA GLN A 76 -10.30 -6.22 20.02
C GLN A 76 -11.74 -5.74 19.81
N ARG A 77 -12.73 -6.66 19.83
CA ARG A 77 -14.15 -6.29 19.77
C ARG A 77 -14.53 -5.37 20.94
N MET A 78 -14.07 -5.66 22.15
CA MET A 78 -14.29 -4.79 23.32
C MET A 78 -13.69 -3.38 23.12
N LYS A 79 -12.49 -3.28 22.52
CA LYS A 79 -11.84 -2.00 22.22
C LYS A 79 -12.56 -1.20 21.13
N TRP A 80 -13.12 -1.88 20.11
CA TRP A 80 -13.79 -1.23 18.98
C TRP A 80 -15.25 -0.86 19.24
N ASP A 81 -15.99 -1.68 19.99
CA ASP A 81 -17.41 -1.44 20.25
C ASP A 81 -17.65 -0.38 21.33
N GLY A 82 -16.62 -0.02 22.13
CA GLY A 82 -16.69 1.03 23.16
C GLY A 82 -17.65 0.74 24.32
N ARG A 83 -18.24 -0.46 24.36
CA ARG A 83 -19.17 -0.91 25.41
C ARG A 83 -18.39 -1.56 26.57
N PRO A 84 -18.74 -1.29 27.83
CA PRO A 84 -18.07 -1.87 28.99
C PRO A 84 -18.25 -3.40 29.05
N LEU A 85 -17.24 -4.10 29.59
CA LEU A 85 -17.14 -5.57 29.67
C LEU A 85 -18.41 -6.26 30.21
N ASP A 86 -19.06 -5.67 31.22
CA ASP A 86 -20.29 -6.19 31.84
C ASP A 86 -21.45 -6.41 30.84
N VAL A 87 -21.55 -5.58 29.80
CA VAL A 87 -22.62 -5.68 28.78
C VAL A 87 -22.33 -6.81 27.79
N LEU A 88 -21.06 -7.12 27.57
CA LEU A 88 -20.61 -8.14 26.61
C LEU A 88 -20.49 -9.53 27.25
N GLU A 89 -20.28 -9.59 28.58
CA GLU A 89 -20.24 -10.84 29.35
C GLU A 89 -21.63 -11.31 29.80
N GLY A 90 -22.66 -10.49 29.62
CA GLY A 90 -24.05 -10.88 29.93
C GLY A 90 -24.35 -10.98 31.43
N THR A 91 -23.44 -10.50 32.28
CA THR A 91 -23.63 -10.33 33.73
C THR A 91 -24.52 -9.12 33.98
N LYS A 92 -25.82 -9.27 33.70
CA LYS A 92 -26.83 -8.40 34.28
C LYS A 92 -26.90 -8.67 35.79
N LYS A 93 -26.69 -7.62 36.59
CA LYS A 93 -27.30 -7.55 37.93
C LYS A 93 -28.82 -7.56 37.80
#